data_AF-A0A161MCQ0-F1
#
_entry.id   AF-A0A161MCQ0-F1
#
_cell.length_a   1.000
_cell.length_b   1.000
_cell.length_c   1.000
_cell.angle_alpha   90.00
_cell.angle_beta   90.00
_cell.angle_gamma   90.00
#
_symmetry.space_group_name_H-M   'P 1'
#
loop_
_entity.id
_entity.type
_entity.pdbx_description
1 polymer ?
#
loop_
_entity_poly.entity_id
_entity_poly.type
_entity_poly.pdbx_seq_one_letter_code
_entity_poly.pdbx_strand_id
1 'polypeptide(L)'
;SPCVVNINSFSSCFLFSIETQHTIGYGSRSTTEECPEAIFVMCLQSITGVFIQAFMVGIVFAKMARPKQRSQTLMFSKFAVVCMRDGMLSLMFRVGDMRKKSHLISSSVRAQLVRPYTTKEGEVLTPFLHDLKVKADNYESDIFLIWPTTVIHEIDS
;
A
#
# COMPACT_ATOMS: atom_id res chain seq x y z
N SER A 1 -24.72 40.26 -27.06
CA SER A 1 -23.89 40.55 -25.86
C SER A 1 -22.85 39.43 -25.71
N PRO A 2 -21.73 39.60 -24.98
CA PRO A 2 -20.71 38.55 -24.88
C PRO A 2 -21.18 37.40 -23.97
N CYS A 3 -20.81 36.16 -24.29
CA CYS A 3 -21.13 34.96 -23.49
C CYS A 3 -20.45 34.97 -22.09
N VAL A 4 -19.28 35.58 -21.99
CA VAL A 4 -18.52 35.75 -20.74
C VAL A 4 -17.94 37.15 -20.73
N VAL A 5 -18.11 37.88 -19.62
CA VAL A 5 -17.57 39.24 -19.48
C VAL A 5 -16.06 39.23 -19.24
N ASN A 6 -15.38 40.29 -19.68
CA ASN A 6 -13.94 40.52 -19.45
C ASN A 6 -13.00 39.43 -20.01
N ILE A 7 -13.37 38.87 -21.17
CA ILE A 7 -12.51 37.99 -21.97
C ILE A 7 -11.87 38.80 -23.11
N ASN A 8 -10.56 39.04 -23.00
CA ASN A 8 -9.78 39.88 -23.91
C ASN A 8 -8.66 39.11 -24.64
N SER A 9 -8.31 37.92 -24.18
CA SER A 9 -7.24 37.08 -24.71
C SER A 9 -7.41 35.61 -24.28
N PHE A 10 -6.63 34.71 -24.87
CA PHE A 10 -6.57 33.31 -24.43
C PHE A 10 -6.23 33.18 -22.92
N SER A 11 -5.33 34.02 -22.42
CA SER A 11 -4.97 34.04 -21.00
C SER A 11 -6.17 34.36 -20.10
N SER A 12 -7.07 35.26 -20.52
CA SER A 12 -8.30 35.53 -19.75
C SER A 12 -9.29 34.36 -19.79
N CYS A 13 -9.35 33.59 -20.88
CA CYS A 13 -10.13 32.35 -20.93
C CYS A 13 -9.56 31.29 -19.98
N PHE A 14 -8.23 31.14 -19.95
CA PHE A 14 -7.57 30.20 -19.05
C PHE A 14 -7.78 30.55 -17.57
N LEU A 15 -7.65 31.83 -17.22
CA LEU A 15 -7.95 32.31 -15.86
C LEU A 15 -9.41 32.05 -15.48
N PHE A 16 -10.36 32.35 -16.36
CA PHE A 16 -11.77 32.03 -16.13
C PHE A 16 -11.99 30.53 -15.90
N SER A 17 -11.38 29.67 -16.73
CA SER A 17 -11.48 28.21 -16.57
C SER A 17 -10.96 27.74 -15.20
N ILE A 18 -9.81 28.25 -14.73
CA ILE A 18 -9.28 27.94 -13.39
C ILE A 18 -10.20 28.47 -12.29
N GLU A 19 -10.66 29.72 -12.40
CA GLU A 19 -11.56 30.35 -11.42
C GLU A 19 -12.85 29.55 -11.24
N THR A 20 -13.41 29.04 -12.33
CA THR A 20 -14.60 28.17 -12.31
C THR A 20 -14.27 26.77 -11.77
N GLN A 21 -13.22 26.11 -12.29
CA GLN A 21 -12.91 24.72 -11.92
C GLN A 21 -12.49 24.56 -10.45
N HIS A 22 -11.74 25.50 -9.91
CA HIS A 22 -11.34 25.50 -8.50
C HIS A 22 -12.33 26.23 -7.61
N THR A 23 -13.48 26.67 -8.15
CA THR A 23 -14.53 27.39 -7.42
C THR A 23 -14.01 28.64 -6.68
N ILE A 24 -13.02 29.33 -7.25
CA ILE A 24 -12.46 30.55 -6.68
C ILE A 24 -13.42 31.72 -6.91
N GLY A 25 -13.91 31.85 -8.16
CA GLY A 25 -14.97 32.79 -8.54
C GLY A 25 -14.72 34.24 -8.13
N TYR A 26 -13.66 34.89 -8.60
CA TYR A 26 -13.37 36.28 -8.26
C TYR A 26 -14.46 37.29 -8.70
N GLY A 27 -15.39 36.87 -9.56
CA GLY A 27 -16.56 37.66 -9.97
C GLY A 27 -16.28 38.71 -11.05
N SER A 28 -15.01 38.98 -11.36
CA SER A 28 -14.63 39.85 -12.47
C SER A 28 -14.90 39.25 -13.85
N ARG A 29 -14.91 37.91 -13.96
CA ARG A 29 -15.25 37.15 -15.17
C ARG A 29 -16.42 36.25 -14.86
N SER A 30 -17.54 36.47 -15.56
CA SER A 30 -18.81 35.81 -15.28
C SER A 30 -19.52 35.48 -16.58
N THR A 31 -20.16 34.31 -16.63
CA THR A 31 -20.98 33.88 -17.78
C THR A 31 -22.31 34.60 -17.77
N THR A 32 -22.80 34.95 -18.95
CA THR A 32 -24.09 35.62 -19.16
C THR A 32 -25.12 34.61 -19.71
N GLU A 33 -26.41 34.96 -19.65
CA GLU A 33 -27.51 34.10 -20.13
C GLU A 33 -27.68 34.09 -21.66
N GLU A 34 -26.84 34.86 -22.36
CA GLU A 34 -26.94 35.11 -23.80
C GLU A 34 -26.58 33.88 -24.64
N CYS A 35 -25.71 33.03 -24.09
CA CYS A 35 -25.09 31.91 -24.79
C CYS A 35 -25.34 30.61 -24.01
N PRO A 36 -26.39 29.83 -24.34
CA PRO A 36 -26.69 28.58 -23.64
C PRO A 36 -25.56 27.54 -23.77
N GLU A 37 -24.78 27.60 -24.84
CA GLU A 37 -23.59 26.77 -25.02
C GLU A 37 -22.52 27.02 -23.95
N ALA A 38 -22.34 28.27 -23.51
CA ALA A 38 -21.37 28.62 -22.48
C ALA A 38 -21.78 28.05 -21.11
N ILE A 39 -23.09 28.07 -20.80
CA ILE A 39 -23.66 27.45 -19.60
C ILE A 39 -23.45 25.94 -19.63
N PHE A 40 -23.75 25.29 -20.76
CA PHE A 40 -23.55 23.85 -20.93
C PHE A 40 -22.09 23.43 -20.73
N VAL A 41 -21.15 24.16 -21.35
CA VAL A 41 -19.71 23.91 -21.20
C VAL A 41 -19.27 24.11 -19.75
N MET A 42 -19.74 25.15 -19.06
CA MET A 42 -19.44 25.38 -17.65
C MET A 42 -19.95 24.23 -16.76
N CYS A 43 -21.17 23.74 -16.99
CA CYS A 43 -21.73 22.60 -16.26
C CYS A 43 -20.88 21.34 -16.48
N LEU A 44 -20.51 21.05 -17.73
CA LEU A 44 -19.68 19.90 -18.07
C LEU A 44 -18.28 20.02 -17.43
N GLN A 45 -17.67 21.20 -17.47
CA GLN A 45 -16.38 21.48 -16.81
C GLN A 45 -16.48 21.27 -15.30
N SER A 46 -17.55 21.75 -14.66
CA SER A 46 -17.76 21.61 -13.21
C SER A 46 -17.91 20.15 -12.80
N ILE A 47 -18.72 19.38 -13.52
CA ILE A 47 -18.93 17.95 -13.24
C ILE A 47 -17.61 17.18 -13.40
N THR A 48 -16.92 17.36 -14.52
CA THR A 48 -15.64 16.68 -14.78
C THR A 48 -14.54 17.09 -13.81
N GLY A 49 -14.49 18.36 -13.43
CA GLY A 49 -13.56 18.88 -12.43
C GLY A 49 -13.74 18.22 -11.06
N VAL A 50 -14.98 18.09 -10.59
CA VAL A 50 -15.29 17.41 -9.32
C VAL A 50 -14.92 15.93 -9.36
N PHE A 51 -15.19 15.23 -10.47
CA PHE A 51 -14.76 13.84 -10.63
C PHE A 51 -13.24 13.71 -10.54
N ILE A 52 -12.48 14.51 -11.28
CA ILE A 52 -11.01 14.48 -11.26
C ILE A 52 -10.48 14.76 -9.85
N GLN A 53 -11.02 15.77 -9.18
CA GLN A 53 -10.63 16.12 -7.81
C GLN A 53 -10.91 14.97 -6.83
N ALA A 54 -12.09 14.35 -6.90
CA ALA A 54 -12.45 13.22 -6.06
C ALA A 54 -11.52 12.01 -6.29
N PHE A 55 -11.21 11.70 -7.55
CA PHE A 55 -10.26 10.63 -7.89
C PHE A 55 -8.86 10.92 -7.36
N MET A 56 -8.35 12.15 -7.54
CA MET A 56 -7.01 12.52 -7.05
C MET A 56 -6.90 12.43 -5.53
N VAL A 57 -7.88 12.98 -4.81
CA VAL A 57 -7.94 12.88 -3.34
C VAL A 57 -8.04 11.42 -2.91
N GLY A 58 -8.88 10.62 -3.57
CA GLY A 58 -9.03 9.19 -3.30
C GLY A 58 -7.73 8.40 -3.50
N ILE A 59 -7.00 8.65 -4.60
CA ILE A 59 -5.72 8.00 -4.89
C ILE A 59 -4.64 8.41 -3.87
N VAL A 60 -4.55 9.70 -3.55
CA VAL A 60 -3.59 10.22 -2.56
C VAL A 60 -3.89 9.62 -1.19
N PHE A 61 -5.15 9.63 -0.76
CA PHE A 61 -5.58 9.03 0.50
C PHE A 61 -5.30 7.53 0.53
N ALA A 62 -5.65 6.78 -0.52
CA ALA A 62 -5.36 5.35 -0.62
C ALA A 62 -3.85 5.07 -0.56
N LYS A 63 -3.01 5.92 -1.17
CA LYS A 63 -1.55 5.79 -1.11
C LYS A 63 -1.00 6.09 0.28
N MET A 64 -1.54 7.08 0.99
CA MET A 64 -1.15 7.42 2.36
C MET A 64 -1.65 6.39 3.39
N ALA A 65 -2.83 5.81 3.16
CA ALA A 65 -3.41 4.78 4.02
C ALA A 65 -2.70 3.42 3.87
N ARG A 66 -2.01 3.16 2.75
CA ARG A 66 -1.19 1.95 2.59
C ARG A 66 -0.09 1.93 3.65
N PRO A 67 -0.01 0.90 4.51
CA PRO A 67 0.95 0.84 5.61
C PRO A 67 2.36 0.45 5.13
N LYS A 68 2.96 1.25 4.22
CA LYS A 68 4.28 0.97 3.61
C LYS A 68 5.44 0.97 4.62
N GLN A 69 5.29 1.66 5.75
CA GLN A 69 6.33 1.71 6.80
C GLN A 69 6.24 0.57 7.82
N ARG A 70 5.21 -0.29 7.80
CA ARG A 70 5.10 -1.39 8.78
C ARG A 70 6.16 -2.49 8.59
N SER A 71 6.62 -2.73 7.36
CA SER A 71 7.71 -3.68 7.12
C SER A 71 9.08 -3.18 7.61
N GLN A 72 9.22 -1.90 7.98
CA GLN A 72 10.46 -1.34 8.49
C GLN A 72 10.64 -1.53 10.01
N THR A 73 9.57 -1.87 10.75
CA THR A 73 9.65 -2.11 12.20
C THR A 73 9.75 -3.58 12.56
N LEU A 74 9.42 -4.48 11.62
CA LEU A 74 9.66 -5.91 11.77
C LEU A 74 11.12 -6.24 11.51
N MET A 75 11.79 -6.76 12.54
CA MET A 75 13.19 -7.15 12.47
C MET A 75 13.34 -8.66 12.67
N PHE A 76 14.28 -9.24 11.95
CA PHE A 76 14.73 -10.62 12.11
C PHE A 76 16.13 -10.65 12.75
N SER A 77 16.46 -11.72 13.46
CA SER A 77 17.83 -11.95 13.91
C SER A 77 18.78 -12.03 12.71
N LYS A 78 19.97 -11.45 12.85
CA LYS A 78 21.01 -11.48 11.81
C LYS A 78 21.45 -12.90 11.45
N PHE A 79 21.39 -13.81 12.41
CA PHE A 79 21.77 -15.20 12.26
C PHE A 79 20.61 -16.11 12.68
N ALA A 80 20.45 -17.21 11.97
CA ALA A 80 19.72 -18.38 12.43
C ALA A 80 20.71 -19.37 13.04
N VAL A 81 20.26 -20.11 14.06
CA VAL A 81 21.09 -21.10 14.76
C VAL A 81 20.45 -22.47 14.67
N VAL A 82 21.27 -23.50 14.61
CA VAL A 82 20.83 -24.89 14.70
C VAL A 82 21.37 -25.46 16.01
N CYS A 83 20.48 -25.92 16.88
CA CYS A 83 20.90 -26.58 18.12
C CYS A 83 19.86 -27.58 18.60
N MET A 84 20.22 -28.36 19.62
CA MET A 84 19.29 -29.25 20.32
C MET A 84 18.40 -28.43 21.27
N ARG A 85 17.09 -28.66 21.22
CA ARG A 85 16.09 -28.10 22.14
C ARG A 85 15.08 -29.19 22.49
N ASP A 86 14.91 -29.46 23.78
CA ASP A 86 14.02 -30.51 24.29
C ASP A 86 14.23 -31.89 23.61
N GLY A 87 15.48 -32.22 23.30
CA GLY A 87 15.86 -33.47 22.65
C GLY A 87 15.71 -33.50 21.13
N MET A 88 15.20 -32.44 20.51
CA MET A 88 15.01 -32.33 19.05
C MET A 88 16.01 -31.35 18.43
N LEU A 89 16.58 -31.71 17.27
CA LEU A 89 17.40 -30.79 16.49
C LEU A 89 16.51 -29.72 15.87
N SER A 90 16.78 -28.45 16.12
CA SER A 90 15.90 -27.36 15.70
C SER A 90 16.66 -26.21 15.05
N LEU A 91 16.12 -25.69 13.95
CA LEU A 91 16.52 -24.42 13.34
C LEU A 91 15.73 -23.29 14.02
N MET A 92 16.43 -22.28 14.52
CA MET A 92 15.82 -21.16 15.25
C MET A 92 16.29 -19.81 14.74
N PHE A 93 15.36 -18.85 14.69
CA PHE A 93 15.64 -17.44 14.42
C PHE A 93 14.68 -16.57 15.23
N ARG A 94 15.05 -15.32 15.51
CA ARG A 94 14.18 -14.39 16.25
C ARG A 94 13.50 -13.41 15.32
N VAL A 95 12.28 -13.05 15.66
CA VAL A 95 11.50 -12.00 15.02
C VAL A 95 10.95 -11.06 16.10
N GLY A 96 10.91 -9.76 15.83
CA GLY A 96 10.33 -8.78 16.75
C GLY A 96 9.80 -7.55 16.04
N ASP A 97 8.82 -6.89 16.65
CA ASP A 97 8.33 -5.57 16.22
C ASP A 97 8.95 -4.49 17.10
N MET A 98 9.71 -3.58 16.48
CA MET A 98 10.36 -2.47 17.17
C MET A 98 9.41 -1.30 17.48
N ARG A 99 8.12 -1.42 17.12
CA ARG A 99 7.13 -0.36 17.30
C ARG A 99 6.55 -0.34 18.72
N LYS A 100 6.93 0.68 19.50
CA LYS A 100 6.53 0.83 20.91
C LYS A 100 5.02 1.06 21.18
N LYS A 101 4.23 1.48 20.19
CA LYS A 101 2.86 2.02 20.41
C LYS A 101 1.74 1.27 19.71
N SER A 102 2.04 0.35 18.79
CA SER A 102 1.01 -0.39 18.07
C SER A 102 1.43 -1.84 17.92
N HIS A 103 0.56 -2.77 18.31
CA HIS A 103 0.81 -4.19 18.18
C HIS A 103 0.28 -4.72 16.85
N LEU A 104 0.99 -5.69 16.27
CA LEU A 104 0.47 -6.51 15.19
C LEU A 104 -0.58 -7.47 15.76
N ILE A 105 -1.80 -7.37 15.26
CA ILE A 105 -2.89 -8.29 15.60
C ILE A 105 -2.94 -9.34 14.50
N SER A 106 -3.01 -10.62 14.87
CA SER A 106 -3.09 -11.75 13.92
C SER A 106 -1.90 -11.83 12.95
N SER A 107 -0.68 -11.75 13.49
CA SER A 107 0.53 -12.06 12.72
C SER A 107 0.76 -13.56 12.65
N SER A 108 1.07 -14.07 11.45
CA SER A 108 1.51 -15.43 11.22
C SER A 108 2.89 -15.42 10.58
N VAL A 109 3.76 -16.35 11.00
CA VAL A 109 5.09 -16.52 10.40
C VAL A 109 5.13 -17.78 9.56
N ARG A 110 5.75 -17.65 8.39
CA ARG A 110 6.02 -18.74 7.45
C ARG A 110 7.49 -18.73 7.08
N ALA A 111 8.10 -19.91 6.99
CA ALA A 111 9.46 -20.09 6.51
C ALA A 111 9.45 -21.02 5.28
N GLN A 112 10.30 -20.70 4.30
CA GLN A 112 10.43 -21.48 3.07
C GLN A 112 11.90 -21.77 2.80
N LEU A 113 12.21 -23.04 2.54
CA LEU A 113 13.52 -23.46 2.04
C LEU A 113 13.54 -23.29 0.52
N VAL A 114 14.47 -22.47 0.03
CA VAL A 114 14.68 -22.23 -1.40
C VAL A 114 15.85 -23.09 -1.87
N ARG A 115 15.59 -24.10 -2.69
CA ARG A 115 16.64 -24.93 -3.31
C ARG A 115 16.24 -25.38 -4.71
N PRO A 116 17.19 -25.70 -5.60
CA PRO A 116 16.89 -26.49 -6.80
C PRO A 116 16.33 -27.86 -6.41
N TYR A 117 15.32 -28.35 -7.15
CA TYR A 117 14.78 -29.70 -7.00
C TYR A 117 14.59 -30.32 -8.38
N THR A 118 14.95 -31.59 -8.52
CA THR A 118 14.69 -32.35 -9.75
C THR A 118 13.67 -33.43 -9.42
N THR A 119 12.57 -33.44 -10.16
CA THR A 119 11.52 -34.44 -10.00
C THR A 119 12.02 -35.82 -10.44
N LYS A 120 11.30 -36.88 -10.08
CA LYS A 120 11.67 -38.24 -10.47
C LYS A 120 11.57 -38.45 -11.99
N GLU A 121 10.74 -37.65 -12.65
CA GLU A 121 10.51 -37.61 -14.08
C GLU A 121 11.59 -36.82 -14.84
N GLY A 122 12.52 -36.18 -14.12
CA GLY A 122 13.64 -35.43 -14.69
C GLY A 122 13.39 -33.93 -14.90
N GLU A 123 12.26 -33.40 -14.42
CA GLU A 123 11.97 -31.96 -14.48
C GLU A 123 12.80 -31.21 -13.43
N VAL A 124 13.47 -30.13 -13.85
CA VAL A 124 14.29 -29.29 -12.95
C VAL A 124 13.49 -28.05 -12.52
N LEU A 125 13.15 -27.96 -11.24
CA LEU A 125 12.45 -26.85 -10.63
C LEU A 125 13.45 -25.95 -9.88
N THR A 126 13.71 -24.76 -10.42
CA THR A 126 14.63 -23.78 -9.80
C THR A 126 14.08 -22.35 -9.93
N PRO A 127 13.79 -21.65 -8.81
CA PRO A 127 13.84 -22.12 -7.43
C PRO A 127 12.64 -23.00 -7.05
N PHE A 128 12.87 -24.11 -6.36
CA PHE A 128 11.81 -24.84 -5.67
C PHE A 128 11.68 -24.33 -4.22
N LEU A 129 10.45 -24.01 -3.84
CA LEU A 129 10.08 -23.48 -2.52
C LEU A 129 9.46 -24.60 -1.70
N HIS A 130 10.10 -24.99 -0.62
CA HIS A 130 9.58 -25.99 0.30
C HIS A 130 9.15 -25.32 1.62
N ASP A 131 7.87 -25.40 1.94
CA ASP A 131 7.32 -24.83 3.17
C ASP A 131 7.85 -25.58 4.40
N LEU A 132 8.44 -24.85 5.34
CA LEU A 132 8.91 -25.39 6.62
C LEU A 132 7.85 -25.15 7.70
N LYS A 133 7.49 -26.20 8.44
CA LYS A 133 6.63 -26.08 9.61
C LYS A 133 7.36 -25.33 10.71
N VAL A 134 6.82 -24.20 11.12
CA VAL A 134 7.38 -23.35 12.17
C VAL A 134 6.43 -23.24 13.35
N LYS A 135 7.03 -23.15 14.53
CA LYS A 135 6.36 -22.88 15.81
C LYS A 135 6.92 -21.59 16.40
N ALA A 136 6.07 -20.82 17.07
CA ALA A 136 6.47 -19.61 17.76
C ALA A 136 6.28 -19.79 19.27
N ASP A 137 7.38 -19.98 19.99
CA ASP A 137 7.39 -20.44 21.38
C ASP A 137 6.51 -21.70 21.58
N ASN A 138 5.28 -21.56 22.10
CA ASN A 138 4.32 -22.65 22.35
C ASN A 138 3.08 -22.61 21.44
N TYR A 139 2.98 -21.62 20.57
CA TYR A 139 1.91 -21.51 19.58
C TYR A 139 2.41 -22.07 18.24
N GLU A 140 1.49 -22.42 17.34
CA GLU A 140 1.84 -22.89 15.99
C GLU A 140 2.46 -21.74 15.16
N SER A 141 1.87 -21.38 14.02
CA SER A 141 2.37 -20.28 13.19
C SER A 141 1.94 -18.89 13.67
N ASP A 142 0.92 -18.82 14.53
CA ASP A 142 0.36 -17.56 15.00
C ASP A 142 1.21 -16.97 16.11
N ILE A 143 1.67 -15.74 15.89
CA ILE A 143 2.56 -15.04 16.81
C ILE A 143 1.89 -13.78 17.32
N PHE A 144 2.05 -13.55 18.62
CA PHE A 144 1.75 -12.28 19.24
C PHE A 144 3.04 -11.53 19.57
N LEU A 145 3.45 -10.61 18.67
CA LEU A 145 4.73 -9.91 18.72
C LEU A 145 4.70 -8.70 19.68
N ILE A 146 4.53 -8.94 20.99
CA ILE A 146 4.76 -7.89 22.01
C ILE A 146 6.26 -7.77 22.32
N TRP A 147 6.95 -8.90 22.43
CA TRP A 147 8.39 -8.99 22.64
C TRP A 147 9.02 -9.79 21.49
N PRO A 148 10.35 -9.72 21.32
CA PRO A 148 11.04 -10.56 20.35
C PRO A 148 10.79 -12.05 20.64
N THR A 149 10.19 -12.77 19.70
CA THR A 149 9.81 -14.18 19.80
C THR A 149 10.81 -15.04 19.02
N THR A 150 11.09 -16.25 19.53
CA THR A 150 11.92 -17.21 18.82
C THR A 150 11.03 -18.13 17.99
N VAL A 151 11.26 -18.12 16.68
CA VAL A 151 10.63 -19.03 15.74
C VAL A 151 11.49 -20.28 15.62
N ILE A 152 10.87 -21.44 15.68
CA ILE A 152 11.51 -22.74 15.78
C ILE A 152 10.96 -23.62 14.66
N HIS A 153 11.85 -24.23 13.89
CA HIS A 153 11.55 -25.33 12.99
C HIS A 153 12.26 -26.56 13.53
N GLU A 154 11.48 -27.54 13.99
CA GLU A 154 11.99 -28.86 14.35
C GLU A 154 12.43 -29.57 13.08
N ILE A 155 13.68 -30.03 13.04
CA ILE A 155 14.24 -30.78 11.92
C ILE A 155 13.92 -32.25 12.20
N ASP A 156 12.81 -32.70 11.65
CA ASP A 156 12.44 -34.11 11.59
C ASP A 156 12.93 -34.77 10.29
N SER A 157 12.97 -36.10 10.31
CA SER A 157 13.43 -36.95 9.20
C SER A 157 12.37 -37.14 8.12
#